data_AF-A0A1U7IEU3-F1
#
_entry.id   AF-A0A1U7IEU3-F1
#
_cell.length_a   1.000
_cell.length_b   1.000
_cell.length_c   1.000
_cell.angle_alpha   90.00
_cell.angle_beta   90.00
_cell.angle_gamma   90.00
#
_symmetry.space_group_name_H-M   'P 1'
#
loop_
_entity.id
_entity.type
_entity.pdbx_description
1 polymer ?
#
loop_
_entity_poly.entity_id
_entity_poly.type
_entity_poly.pdbx_seq_one_letter_code
_entity_poly.pdbx_strand_id
1 'polypeptide(L)'
;MFRKLRGGLLVGIGYMLSPLSWWNDLFFNLPVSLVFGYLIGWLNAEWFLPGTVIGYWLSNVLGILMMQFGAMDMFLAGEQRNLQRDLLFGIGGSTLYTLVIAGLVYYHFVEIPAFLIHH
;
A
#
# COMPACT_ATOMS: atom_id res chain seq x y z
N MET A 1 12.48 13.38 22.62
CA MET A 1 12.37 11.92 22.45
C MET A 1 10.96 11.48 22.09
N PHE A 2 9.93 11.84 22.87
CA PHE A 2 8.53 11.44 22.63
C PHE A 2 7.96 11.87 21.27
N ARG A 3 8.28 13.08 20.78
CA ARG A 3 7.85 13.56 19.44
C ARG A 3 8.45 12.73 18.30
N LYS A 4 9.72 12.32 18.39
CA LYS A 4 10.37 11.46 17.39
C LYS A 4 9.78 10.04 17.39
N LEU A 5 9.48 9.48 18.56
CA LEU A 5 8.80 8.18 18.70
C LEU A 5 7.38 8.20 18.13
N ARG A 6 6.60 9.23 18.47
CA ARG A 6 5.25 9.45 17.94
C ARG A 6 5.28 9.65 16.41
N GLY A 7 6.21 10.45 15.91
CA GLY A 7 6.39 10.65 14.48
C GLY A 7 6.74 9.36 13.74
N GLY A 8 7.64 8.54 14.30
CA GLY A 8 7.98 7.22 13.74
C GLY A 8 6.80 6.25 13.70
N LEU A 9 5.98 6.21 14.75
CA LEU A 9 4.75 5.42 14.77
C LEU A 9 3.73 5.91 13.75
N LEU A 10 3.54 7.23 13.63
CA LEU A 10 2.64 7.82 12.63
C LEU A 10 3.08 7.53 11.20
N VAL A 11 4.39 7.59 10.92
CA VAL A 11 4.94 7.20 9.61
C VAL A 11 4.75 5.70 9.36
N GLY A 12 5.02 4.84 10.35
CA GLY A 12 4.87 3.40 10.20
C GLY A 12 3.41 2.99 9.94
N ILE A 13 2.48 3.47 10.77
CA ILE A 13 1.04 3.23 10.61
C ILE A 13 0.53 3.85 9.31
N GLY A 14 0.96 5.08 9.01
CA GLY A 14 0.61 5.76 7.76
C GLY A 14 1.08 5.00 6.53
N TYR A 15 2.29 4.43 6.56
CA TYR A 15 2.81 3.60 5.48
C TYR A 15 1.96 2.34 5.28
N MET A 16 1.55 1.67 6.35
CA MET A 16 0.69 0.47 6.30
C MET A 16 -0.70 0.75 5.73
N LEU A 17 -1.24 1.97 5.94
CA LEU A 17 -2.52 2.41 5.39
C LEU A 17 -2.41 3.08 4.01
N SER A 18 -1.19 3.38 3.55
CA SER A 18 -0.96 4.10 2.29
C SER A 18 -0.96 3.17 1.08
N PRO A 19 -1.24 3.70 -0.13
CA PRO A 19 -1.18 2.91 -1.36
C PRO A 19 0.26 2.70 -1.87
N LEU A 20 1.29 3.03 -1.09
CA LEU A 20 2.70 2.93 -1.52
C LEU A 20 3.18 1.48 -1.68
N SER A 21 2.45 0.51 -1.16
CA SER A 21 2.80 -0.91 -1.32
C SER A 21 1.55 -1.74 -1.52
N TRP A 22 1.54 -2.52 -2.59
CA TRP A 22 0.37 -3.28 -3.01
C TRP A 22 -0.13 -4.29 -1.95
N TRP A 23 0.75 -4.78 -1.07
CA TRP A 23 0.36 -5.66 0.03
C TRP A 23 -0.49 -4.94 1.09
N ASN A 24 -0.32 -3.63 1.25
CA ASN A 24 -1.11 -2.82 2.18
C ASN A 24 -2.59 -2.87 1.83
N ASP A 25 -2.91 -2.89 0.54
CA ASP A 25 -4.29 -2.95 0.09
C ASP A 25 -4.94 -4.26 0.50
N LEU A 26 -4.23 -5.38 0.34
CA LEU A 26 -4.73 -6.70 0.69
C LEU A 26 -4.94 -6.86 2.20
N PHE A 27 -3.99 -6.40 3.02
CA PHE A 27 -3.98 -6.68 4.47
C PHE A 27 -4.63 -5.59 5.33
N PHE A 28 -4.69 -4.34 4.85
CA PHE A 28 -5.22 -3.22 5.64
C PHE A 28 -6.37 -2.50 4.93
N ASN A 29 -6.16 -1.99 3.72
CA ASN A 29 -7.16 -1.10 3.11
C ASN A 29 -8.44 -1.84 2.71
N LEU A 30 -8.35 -3.07 2.17
CA LEU A 30 -9.53 -3.88 1.85
C LEU A 30 -10.30 -4.35 3.10
N PRO A 31 -9.66 -4.89 4.14
CA PRO A 31 -10.38 -5.21 5.39
C PRO A 31 -11.06 -3.99 6.01
N VAL A 32 -10.36 -2.85 6.10
CA VAL A 32 -10.93 -1.62 6.65
C VAL A 32 -12.09 -1.11 5.80
N SER A 33 -11.94 -1.14 4.47
CA SER A 33 -12.98 -0.67 3.57
C SER A 33 -14.22 -1.54 3.60
N LEU A 34 -14.07 -2.87 3.70
CA LEU A 34 -15.18 -3.80 3.83
C LEU A 34 -15.93 -3.62 5.15
N VAL A 35 -15.20 -3.44 6.26
CA VAL A 35 -15.82 -3.14 7.56
C VAL A 35 -16.59 -1.82 7.49
N PHE A 36 -16.01 -0.78 6.89
CA PHE A 36 -16.66 0.50 6.72
C PHE A 36 -17.90 0.42 5.80
N GLY A 37 -17.78 -0.29 4.69
CA GLY A 37 -18.88 -0.57 3.77
C GLY A 37 -19.99 -1.38 4.43
N TYR A 38 -19.66 -2.35 5.28
CA TYR A 38 -20.63 -3.13 6.06
C TYR A 38 -21.38 -2.24 7.06
N LEU A 39 -20.68 -1.34 7.77
CA LEU A 39 -21.31 -0.38 8.68
C LEU A 39 -22.31 0.54 7.95
N ILE A 40 -21.94 1.04 6.77
CA ILE A 40 -22.84 1.86 5.94
C ILE A 40 -23.99 1.02 5.36
N GLY A 41 -23.69 -0.21 4.93
CA GLY A 41 -24.66 -1.15 4.38
C GLY A 41 -25.76 -1.52 5.37
N TRP A 42 -25.50 -1.42 6.68
CA TRP A 42 -26.52 -1.62 7.71
C TRP A 42 -27.61 -0.54 7.68
N LEU A 43 -27.28 0.69 7.25
CA LEU A 43 -28.28 1.74 7.05
C LEU A 43 -29.12 1.48 5.79
N ASN A 44 -28.46 1.05 4.71
CA ASN A 44 -29.11 0.64 3.47
C ASN A 44 -28.15 -0.22 2.64
N ALA A 45 -28.59 -1.41 2.25
CA ALA A 45 -27.78 -2.41 1.55
C ALA A 45 -27.20 -1.91 0.21
N GLU A 46 -27.88 -0.99 -0.49
CA GLU A 46 -27.39 -0.40 -1.74
C GLU A 46 -26.14 0.47 -1.53
N TRP A 47 -25.94 0.98 -0.31
CA TRP A 47 -24.79 1.81 0.04
C TRP A 47 -23.56 1.01 0.46
N PHE A 48 -23.65 -0.33 0.52
CA PHE A 48 -22.50 -1.18 0.85
C PHE A 48 -21.33 -0.96 -0.12
N LEU A 49 -21.60 -1.01 -1.43
CA LEU A 49 -20.57 -0.89 -2.45
C LEU A 49 -19.97 0.53 -2.52
N PRO A 50 -20.79 1.61 -2.60
CA PRO A 50 -20.28 2.98 -2.50
C PRO A 50 -19.55 3.25 -1.19
N GLY A 51 -20.06 2.73 -0.07
CA GLY A 51 -19.44 2.83 1.24
C GLY A 51 -18.08 2.17 1.29
N THR A 52 -17.93 0.96 0.74
CA THR A 52 -16.64 0.27 0.65
C THR A 52 -15.63 1.08 -0.17
N VAL A 53 -16.04 1.61 -1.33
CA VAL A 53 -15.16 2.45 -2.16
C VAL A 53 -14.72 3.71 -1.42
N ILE A 54 -15.65 4.39 -0.74
CA ILE A 54 -15.34 5.57 0.07
C ILE A 54 -14.41 5.20 1.24
N GLY A 55 -14.65 4.08 1.91
CA GLY A 55 -13.82 3.59 3.01
C GLY A 55 -12.39 3.29 2.57
N TYR A 56 -12.23 2.67 1.39
CA TYR A 56 -10.92 2.42 0.78
C TYR A 56 -10.20 3.72 0.42
N TRP A 57 -10.91 4.69 -0.14
CA TRP A 57 -10.33 6.00 -0.43
C TRP A 57 -9.93 6.73 0.86
N LEU A 58 -10.77 6.70 1.90
CA LEU A 58 -10.49 7.30 3.19
C LEU A 58 -9.28 6.66 3.88
N SER A 59 -9.15 5.33 3.86
CA SER A 59 -7.99 4.65 4.47
C SER A 59 -6.68 5.09 3.80
N ASN A 60 -6.67 5.19 2.47
CA ASN A 60 -5.53 5.68 1.70
C ASN A 60 -5.18 7.14 2.00
N VAL A 61 -6.19 8.02 2.04
CA VAL A 61 -6.00 9.44 2.38
C VAL A 61 -5.47 9.58 3.80
N LEU A 62 -6.04 8.84 4.76
CA LEU A 62 -5.56 8.82 6.14
C LEU A 62 -4.12 8.32 6.22
N GLY A 63 -3.75 7.28 5.48
CA GLY A 63 -2.39 6.78 5.41
C GLY A 63 -1.39 7.84 4.95
N ILE A 64 -1.72 8.56 3.86
CA ILE A 64 -0.90 9.66 3.34
C ILE A 64 -0.78 10.81 4.35
N LEU A 65 -1.90 11.20 4.97
CA LEU A 65 -1.90 12.27 5.98
C LEU A 65 -1.10 11.89 7.23
N MET A 66 -1.24 10.65 7.72
CA MET A 66 -0.47 10.13 8.85
C MET A 66 1.02 10.11 8.55
N MET A 67 1.42 9.68 7.35
CA MET A 67 2.80 9.78 6.92
C MET A 67 3.28 11.22 6.86
N GLN A 68 2.48 12.14 6.33
CA GLN A 68 2.86 13.55 6.21
C GLN A 68 3.03 14.21 7.59
N PHE A 69 2.10 13.99 8.51
CA PHE A 69 2.19 14.51 9.88
C PHE A 69 3.34 13.85 10.66
N GLY A 70 3.48 12.53 10.57
CA GLY A 70 4.57 11.81 11.22
C GLY A 70 5.94 12.22 10.67
N ALA A 71 6.03 12.41 9.35
CA ALA A 71 7.21 12.92 8.69
C ALA A 71 7.55 14.33 9.17
N MET A 72 6.59 15.26 9.22
CA MET A 72 6.85 16.61 9.74
C MET A 72 7.31 16.57 11.20
N ASP A 73 6.71 15.74 12.06
CA ASP A 73 7.11 15.57 13.45
C ASP A 73 8.54 14.99 13.62
N MET A 74 8.99 14.18 12.65
CA MET A 74 10.36 13.63 12.60
C MET A 74 11.36 14.61 11.95
N PHE A 75 11.00 15.22 10.82
CA PHE A 75 11.87 16.06 9.99
C PHE A 75 12.08 17.47 10.54
N LEU A 76 11.14 18.03 11.32
CA LEU A 76 11.40 19.23 12.12
C LEU A 76 12.51 19.01 13.17
N ALA A 77 12.99 17.77 13.36
CA ALA A 77 14.05 17.41 14.29
C ALA A 77 15.27 16.72 13.64
N GLY A 78 15.45 16.82 12.32
CA GLY A 78 16.68 16.45 11.61
C GLY A 78 16.49 15.45 10.46
N GLU A 79 16.86 15.92 9.25
CA GLU A 79 17.29 15.21 8.03
C GLU A 79 16.35 14.28 7.23
N GLN A 80 16.12 14.75 5.98
CA GLN A 80 16.02 14.06 4.68
C GLN A 80 15.26 12.74 4.57
N ARG A 81 14.17 12.76 3.77
CA ARG A 81 13.61 11.57 3.10
C ARG A 81 14.80 10.79 2.53
N ASN A 82 15.03 9.58 3.02
CA ASN A 82 16.14 8.76 2.58
C ASN A 82 15.78 8.20 1.19
N LEU A 83 15.86 9.07 0.18
CA LEU A 83 15.51 8.80 -1.21
C LEU A 83 16.21 7.55 -1.72
N GLN A 84 17.42 7.27 -1.21
CA GLN A 84 18.15 6.05 -1.52
C GLN A 84 17.42 4.79 -1.05
N ARG A 85 16.80 4.81 0.13
CA ARG A 85 16.02 3.68 0.66
C ARG A 85 14.76 3.46 -0.17
N ASP A 86 14.03 4.52 -0.51
CA ASP A 86 12.82 4.41 -1.36
C ASP A 86 13.18 3.90 -2.77
N LEU A 87 14.28 4.39 -3.36
CA LEU A 87 14.82 3.86 -4.61
C LEU A 87 15.27 2.40 -4.48
N LEU A 88 15.92 2.01 -3.39
CA LEU A 88 16.38 0.63 -3.18
C LEU A 88 15.20 -0.34 -3.03
N PHE A 89 14.13 0.05 -2.33
CA PHE A 89 12.92 -0.76 -2.23
C PHE A 89 12.15 -0.80 -3.55
N GLY A 90 12.07 0.31 -4.30
CA GLY A 90 11.44 0.34 -5.62
C GLY A 90 12.20 -0.50 -6.66
N ILE A 91 13.52 -0.34 -6.74
CA ILE A 91 14.38 -1.08 -7.67
C ILE A 91 14.51 -2.54 -7.23
N GLY A 92 14.75 -2.80 -5.94
CA GLY A 92 14.86 -4.16 -5.41
C GLY A 92 13.57 -4.94 -5.54
N GLY A 93 12.43 -4.30 -5.23
CA GLY A 93 11.10 -4.91 -5.37
C GLY A 93 10.74 -5.22 -6.82
N SER A 94 10.97 -4.27 -7.75
CA SER A 94 10.71 -4.49 -9.18
C SER A 94 11.65 -5.53 -9.80
N THR A 95 12.91 -5.55 -9.40
CA THR A 95 13.89 -6.54 -9.85
C THR A 95 13.54 -7.94 -9.35
N LEU A 96 13.21 -8.07 -8.05
CA LEU A 96 12.80 -9.34 -7.46
C LEU A 96 11.53 -9.88 -8.13
N TYR A 97 10.52 -9.03 -8.33
CA TYR A 97 9.30 -9.39 -9.04
C TYR A 97 9.58 -9.88 -10.46
N THR A 98 10.44 -9.19 -11.19
CA THR A 98 10.85 -9.56 -12.54
C THR A 98 11.58 -10.91 -12.55
N LEU A 99 12.48 -11.16 -11.59
CA LEU A 99 13.17 -12.44 -11.46
C LEU A 99 12.22 -13.59 -11.10
N VAL A 100 11.24 -13.34 -10.23
CA VAL A 100 10.22 -14.34 -9.87
C VAL A 100 9.38 -14.71 -11.10
N ILE A 101 8.89 -13.73 -11.86
CA ILE A 101 8.15 -14.00 -13.10
C ILE A 101 9.02 -14.71 -14.13
N ALA A 102 10.25 -14.24 -14.35
CA ALA A 102 11.18 -14.85 -15.29
C ALA A 102 11.47 -16.31 -14.90
N GLY A 103 11.64 -16.60 -13.61
CA GLY A 103 11.78 -17.95 -13.10
C GLY A 103 10.53 -18.81 -13.32
N LEU A 104 9.35 -18.29 -13.01
CA LEU A 104 8.08 -19.00 -13.22
C LEU A 104 7.85 -19.36 -14.69
N VAL A 105 8.22 -18.47 -15.61
CA VAL A 105 8.19 -18.70 -17.06
C VAL A 105 9.24 -19.74 -17.47
N TYR A 106 10.49 -19.60 -16.99
CA TYR A 106 11.59 -20.51 -17.32
C TYR A 106 11.32 -21.96 -16.87
N TYR A 107 10.75 -22.14 -15.69
CA TYR A 107 10.40 -23.46 -15.14
C TYR A 107 9.05 -23.99 -15.67
N HIS A 108 8.42 -23.33 -16.64
CA HIS A 108 7.13 -23.72 -17.24
C HIS A 108 5.98 -23.87 -16.22
N PHE A 109 6.04 -23.22 -15.05
CA PHE A 109 4.90 -23.15 -14.12
C PHE A 109 3.78 -22.25 -14.67
N VAL A 110 4.13 -21.33 -15.57
CA VAL A 110 3.19 -20.45 -16.27
C VAL A 110 3.28 -20.76 -17.76
N GLU A 111 2.21 -21.33 -18.32
CA GLU A 111 2.10 -21.55 -19.76
C GLU A 111 1.97 -20.20 -20.47
N ILE A 112 2.94 -19.88 -21.33
CA ILE A 112 2.86 -18.71 -22.20
C ILE A 112 1.75 -18.99 -23.23
N PRO A 113 0.76 -18.11 -23.39
CA PRO A 113 -0.29 -18.31 -24.38
C PRO A 113 0.30 -18.47 -25.79
N ALA A 114 -0.10 -19.52 -26.51
CA ALA A 114 0.46 -19.87 -27.82
C ALA A 114 0.39 -18.74 -28.86
N PHE A 115 -0.53 -17.77 -28.69
CA PHE A 115 -0.66 -16.60 -29.57
C PHE A 115 0.49 -15.59 -29.47
N LEU A 116 1.33 -15.65 -28.42
CA LEU A 116 2.51 -14.78 -28.27
C LEU A 116 3.79 -15.37 -28.89
N ILE A 117 3.79 -16.67 -29.18
CA ILE A 117 4.97 -17.41 -29.67
C ILE A 117 4.94 -17.54 -31.20
N HIS A 118 3.75 -17.53 -31.81
CA HIS A 118 3.59 -17.57 -33.26
C HIS A 118 3.36 -16.16 -33.83
N HIS A 119 4.47 -15.50 -34.20
CA HIS A 119 4.47 -14.45 -35.22
C HIS A 119 4.78 -15.05 -36.60
#